data_AF-A0A536DQD8-F1
#
_entry.id   AF-A0A536DQD8-F1
#
_cell.length_a   1.000
_cell.length_b   1.000
_cell.length_c   1.000
_cell.angle_alpha   90.00
_cell.angle_beta   90.00
_cell.angle_gamma   90.00
#
_symmetry.space_group_name_H-M   'P 1'
#
loop_
_entity.id
_entity.type
_entity.pdbx_description
1 polymer ?
#
loop_
_entity_poly.entity_id
_entity_poly.type
_entity_poly.pdbx_seq_one_letter_code
_entity_poly.pdbx_strand_id
1 'polypeptide(L)'
;MTRLIDEELARIPRSHKGSTQNQFRMLYAYHRRRDLAGDSNAPARNALFAAIRAIEAGHHGMSPSFEWEFFRPGGGSTQMMRNGVDEEAT
;
A
#
# COMPACT_ATOMS: atom_id res chain seq x y z
N MET A 1 2.80 -2.20 -11.98
CA MET A 1 2.28 -1.22 -10.99
C MET A 1 0.94 -1.66 -10.43
N THR A 2 -0.10 -1.84 -11.27
CA THR A 2 -1.44 -2.25 -10.81
C THR A 2 -1.45 -3.52 -9.97
N ARG A 3 -0.76 -4.58 -10.43
CA ARG A 3 -0.70 -5.88 -9.71
C ARG A 3 -0.11 -5.79 -8.29
N LEU A 4 0.97 -5.01 -8.12
CA LEU A 4 1.57 -4.75 -6.80
C LEU A 4 0.58 -4.04 -5.87
N ILE A 5 -0.11 -3.03 -6.40
CA ILE A 5 -1.09 -2.27 -5.62
C ILE A 5 -2.30 -3.14 -5.26
N ASP A 6 -2.72 -4.05 -6.15
CA ASP A 6 -3.80 -4.99 -5.86
C ASP A 6 -3.42 -5.98 -4.74
N GLU A 7 -2.17 -6.45 -4.71
CA GLU A 7 -1.62 -7.29 -3.63
C GLU A 7 -1.58 -6.53 -2.28
N GLU A 8 -1.10 -5.29 -2.28
CA GLU A 8 -1.10 -4.42 -1.10
C GLU A 8 -2.54 -4.12 -0.63
N LEU A 9 -3.46 -3.87 -1.56
CA LEU A 9 -4.88 -3.63 -1.27
C LEU A 9 -5.60 -4.87 -0.75
N ALA A 10 -5.08 -6.09 -0.94
CA ALA A 10 -5.65 -7.28 -0.32
C ALA A 10 -5.51 -7.22 1.21
N ARG A 11 -4.53 -6.46 1.73
CA ARG A 11 -4.23 -6.30 3.17
C ARG A 11 -5.03 -5.17 3.84
N ILE A 12 -5.85 -4.47 3.07
CA ILE A 12 -6.74 -3.42 3.55
C ILE A 12 -8.17 -3.90 3.30
N PRO A 13 -8.94 -4.37 4.29
CA PRO A 13 -10.25 -4.98 4.06
C PRO A 13 -11.20 -4.07 3.26
N ARG A 14 -11.98 -4.69 2.36
CA ARG A 14 -13.12 -4.06 1.70
C ARG A 14 -14.27 -3.91 2.70
N SER A 15 -15.13 -2.93 2.45
CA SER A 15 -16.37 -2.73 3.21
C SER A 15 -17.51 -2.37 2.25
N HIS A 16 -18.68 -1.98 2.74
CA HIS A 16 -19.81 -1.62 1.90
C HIS A 16 -19.49 -0.44 0.97
N LYS A 17 -20.15 -0.35 -0.18
CA LYS A 17 -19.96 0.75 -1.13
C LYS A 17 -20.21 2.09 -0.42
N GLY A 18 -19.32 3.06 -0.66
CA GLY A 18 -19.39 4.39 -0.04
C GLY A 18 -18.92 4.47 1.41
N SER A 19 -18.48 3.36 2.03
CA SER A 19 -17.91 3.42 3.37
C SER A 19 -16.58 4.18 3.39
N THR A 20 -16.29 4.80 4.53
CA THR A 20 -15.00 5.48 4.79
C THR A 20 -13.82 4.51 4.64
N GLN A 21 -14.02 3.22 4.93
CA GLN A 21 -13.01 2.17 4.68
C GLN A 21 -12.73 1.95 3.19
N ASN A 22 -13.74 1.98 2.31
CA ASN A 22 -13.51 1.91 0.87
C ASN A 22 -12.89 3.21 0.34
N GLN A 23 -13.24 4.36 0.90
CA GLN A 23 -12.57 5.62 0.60
C GLN A 23 -11.08 5.57 0.99
N PHE A 24 -10.76 5.03 2.16
CA PHE A 24 -9.39 4.79 2.60
C PHE A 24 -8.61 3.91 1.60
N ARG A 25 -9.20 2.81 1.12
CA ARG A 25 -8.60 1.97 0.06
C ARG A 25 -8.28 2.76 -1.21
N MET A 26 -9.19 3.65 -1.64
CA MET A 26 -8.97 4.47 -2.83
C MET A 26 -7.85 5.49 -2.63
N LEU A 27 -7.81 6.14 -1.45
CA LEU A 27 -6.74 7.06 -1.07
C LEU A 27 -5.38 6.36 -1.06
N TYR A 28 -5.30 5.17 -0.47
CA TYR A 28 -4.08 4.34 -0.50
C TYR A 28 -3.63 4.08 -1.93
N ALA A 29 -4.51 3.57 -2.79
CA ALA A 29 -4.18 3.26 -4.18
C ALA A 29 -3.76 4.50 -5.00
N TYR A 30 -4.32 5.67 -4.69
CA TYR A 30 -3.94 6.94 -5.30
C TYR A 30 -2.51 7.35 -4.89
N HIS A 31 -2.25 7.41 -3.58
CA HIS A 31 -0.92 7.78 -3.07
C HIS A 31 0.16 6.78 -3.50
N ARG A 32 -0.16 5.48 -3.50
CA ARG A 32 0.77 4.44 -3.90
C ARG A 32 1.18 4.54 -5.37
N ARG A 33 0.24 4.84 -6.27
CA ARG A 33 0.55 5.11 -7.69
C ARG A 33 1.48 6.31 -7.84
N ARG A 34 1.25 7.37 -7.08
CA ARG A 34 2.08 8.57 -7.10
C ARG A 34 3.49 8.31 -6.57
N ASP A 35 3.61 7.58 -5.46
CA ASP A 35 4.90 7.18 -4.90
C ASP A 35 5.72 6.38 -5.91
N LEU A 36 5.11 5.34 -6.51
CA LEU A 36 5.78 4.46 -7.48
C LEU A 36 6.11 5.13 -8.82
N ALA A 37 5.40 6.22 -9.17
CA ALA A 37 5.71 7.01 -10.34
C ALA A 37 6.96 7.90 -10.14
N GLY A 38 7.23 8.33 -8.90
CA GLY A 38 8.43 9.10 -8.56
C GLY A 38 9.62 8.23 -8.19
N ASP A 39 9.38 7.15 -7.46
CA ASP A 39 10.39 6.17 -7.04
C ASP A 39 9.76 4.77 -7.00
N SER A 40 10.19 3.88 -7.91
CA SER A 40 9.68 2.51 -8.00
C SER A 40 9.95 1.65 -6.75
N ASN A 41 10.88 2.07 -5.90
CA ASN A 41 11.24 1.40 -4.64
C ASN A 41 10.68 2.12 -3.41
N ALA A 42 9.82 3.13 -3.60
CA ALA A 42 9.21 3.87 -2.51
C ALA A 42 8.54 2.90 -1.51
N PRO A 43 8.77 3.04 -0.20
CA PRO A 43 8.16 2.17 0.81
C PRO A 43 6.63 2.29 0.83
N ALA A 44 5.91 1.16 0.84
CA ALA A 44 4.44 1.12 0.88
C ALA A 44 3.82 1.86 2.08
N ARG A 45 4.56 1.95 3.20
CA ARG A 45 4.15 2.69 4.40
C ARG A 45 3.95 4.19 4.16
N ASN A 46 4.65 4.78 3.17
CA ASN A 46 4.53 6.21 2.87
C ASN A 46 3.11 6.51 2.37
N ALA A 47 2.63 5.73 1.40
CA ALA A 47 1.27 5.78 0.90
C ALA A 47 0.23 5.47 1.99
N LEU A 48 0.51 4.53 2.90
CA LEU A 48 -0.38 4.22 4.04
C LEU A 48 -0.56 5.45 4.94
N PHE A 49 0.52 6.08 5.40
CA PHE A 49 0.43 7.26 6.26
C PHE A 49 -0.16 8.48 5.56
N ALA A 50 0.05 8.61 4.25
CA ALA A 50 -0.62 9.65 3.47
C ALA A 50 -2.15 9.42 3.43
N ALA A 51 -2.58 8.18 3.20
CA ALA A 51 -3.99 7.82 3.19
C ALA A 51 -4.67 7.97 4.56
N ILE A 52 -3.97 7.63 5.66
CA ILE A 52 -4.46 7.83 7.03
C ILE A 52 -4.69 9.33 7.29
N ARG A 53 -3.69 10.17 7.03
CA ARG A 53 -3.83 11.63 7.22
C ARG A 53 -4.95 12.22 6.37
N ALA A 54 -5.11 11.75 5.13
CA ALA A 54 -6.16 12.23 4.24
C ALA A 54 -7.56 11.82 4.71
N ILE A 55 -7.74 10.59 5.22
CA ILE A 55 -9.05 10.15 5.70
C ILE A 55 -9.42 10.79 7.03
N GLU A 56 -8.45 10.98 7.94
CA GLU A 56 -8.64 11.66 9.23
C GLU A 56 -9.02 13.14 9.05
N ALA A 57 -8.44 13.82 8.05
CA ALA A 57 -8.79 15.21 7.74
C ALA A 57 -10.24 15.38 7.25
N GLY A 58 -10.82 14.35 6.60
CA GLY A 58 -12.21 14.37 6.12
C GLY A 58 -13.22 13.79 7.12
N HIS A 59 -12.76 12.94 8.04
CA HIS A 59 -13.62 12.19 8.97
C HIS A 59 -12.96 12.10 10.35
N HIS A 60 -13.26 13.07 11.23
CA HIS A 60 -12.77 13.07 12.60
C HIS A 60 -13.11 11.76 13.33
N GLY A 61 -12.10 11.11 13.90
CA GLY A 61 -12.26 9.91 14.73
C GLY A 61 -12.40 8.58 13.99
N MET A 62 -12.28 8.56 12.65
CA MET A 62 -12.24 7.30 11.92
C MET A 62 -10.87 6.62 12.05
N SER A 63 -10.86 5.36 12.46
CA SER A 63 -9.67 4.50 12.48
C SER A 63 -9.78 3.45 11.37
N PRO A 64 -9.03 3.58 10.26
CA PRO A 64 -9.10 2.61 9.16
C PRO A 64 -8.55 1.25 9.58
N SER A 65 -9.15 0.19 9.08
CA SER A 65 -8.68 -1.18 9.29
C SER A 65 -7.67 -1.60 8.21
N PHE A 66 -6.56 -2.21 8.60
CA PHE A 66 -5.53 -2.77 7.71
C PHE A 66 -4.58 -3.71 8.49
N GLU A 67 -3.88 -4.61 7.80
CA GLU A 67 -2.87 -5.48 8.40
C GLU A 67 -1.55 -4.72 8.64
N TRP A 68 -1.39 -4.13 9.84
CA TRP A 68 -0.22 -3.31 10.17
C TRP A 68 1.13 -4.01 9.95
N GLU A 69 1.22 -5.30 10.27
CA GLU A 69 2.47 -6.07 10.16
C GLU A 69 3.03 -6.05 8.73
N PHE A 70 2.17 -6.05 7.71
CA PHE A 70 2.60 -5.95 6.31
C PHE A 70 3.27 -4.60 5.97
N PHE A 71 2.86 -3.52 6.63
CA PHE A 71 3.36 -2.18 6.36
C PHE A 71 4.50 -1.75 7.31
N ARG A 72 4.80 -2.54 8.33
CA ARG A 72 5.90 -2.29 9.28
C ARG A 72 7.25 -2.34 8.55
N PRO A 73 8.26 -1.55 8.96
CA PRO A 73 9.63 -1.75 8.51
C PRO A 73 10.05 -3.22 8.69
N GLY A 74 10.47 -3.88 7.61
CA GLY A 74 10.82 -5.30 7.58
C GLY A 74 9.65 -6.30 7.54
N GLY A 75 8.39 -5.85 7.62
CA GLY A 75 7.19 -6.69 7.59
C GLY A 75 6.48 -6.77 6.23
N GLY A 76 6.94 -5.99 5.25
CA GLY A 76 6.49 -6.03 3.86
C GLY A 76 7.59 -6.50 2.92
N SER A 77 8.10 -7.71 3.12
CA SER A 77 8.92 -8.41 2.12
C SER A 77 8.04 -8.84 0.95
N THR A 78 7.61 -7.86 0.16
CA THR A 78 7.21 -8.09 -1.24
C THR A 78 7.75 -6.95 -2.09
N GLN A 79 8.99 -6.53 -1.81
CA GLN A 79 9.92 -6.39 -2.92
C GLN A 79 9.92 -7.77 -3.57
N MET A 80 9.20 -7.87 -4.68
CA MET A 80 9.17 -9.06 -5.52
C MET A 80 10.61 -9.54 -5.63
N MET A 81 10.89 -10.73 -5.09
CA MET A 81 11.88 -11.61 -5.68
C MET A 81 11.39 -11.87 -7.11
N ARG A 82 11.60 -10.90 -8.00
CA ARG A 82 11.61 -11.12 -9.44
C ARG A 82 12.89 -11.91 -9.68
N ASN A 83 12.75 -13.23 -9.57
CA ASN A 83 13.52 -14.30 -10.20
C ASN A 83 15.04 -14.09 -10.36
N GLY A 84 15.83 -14.96 -9.74
CA GLY A 84 17.08 -15.44 -10.36
C GLY A 84 16.77 -15.96 -11.77
N VAL A 85 17.69 -15.93 -12.73
CA VAL A 85 19.00 -16.59 -12.76
C VAL A 85 19.76 -15.91 -13.90
N ASP A 86 21.04 -15.61 -13.72
CA ASP A 86 22.03 -16.03 -14.72
C ASP A 86 23.38 -16.20 -14.02
N GLU A 87 23.90 -17.41 -14.16
CA GLU A 87 25.29 -17.78 -13.91
C GLU A 87 26.20 -16.84 -14.69
N GLU A 88 27.32 -16.42 -14.10
CA GLU A 88 28.61 -16.64 -14.77
C GLU A 88 29.66 -16.88 -13.70
N ALA A 89 29.97 -18.15 -13.53
CA ALA A 89 31.30 -18.55 -13.13
C ALA A 89 32.21 -18.36 -14.34
N THR A 90 33.19 -17.45 -14.26
CA THR A 90 34.52 -17.66 -14.82
C THR A 90 35.53 -16.83 -14.04
#